data_AF-A0A0C2WFL3-F1
#
_entry.id   AF-A0A0C2WFL3-F1
#
_cell.length_a   1.000
_cell.length_b   1.000
_cell.length_c   1.000
_cell.angle_alpha   90.00
_cell.angle_beta   90.00
_cell.angle_gamma   90.00
#
_symmetry.space_group_name_H-M   'P 1'
#
loop_
_entity.id
_entity.type
_entity.pdbx_description
1 polymer ?
#
loop_
_entity_poly.entity_id
_entity_poly.type
_entity_poly.pdbx_seq_one_letter_code
_entity_poly.pdbx_strand_id
1 'polypeptide(L)'
;EPLAALGVEELNIEQRRAFNIVNDHLNARNLTADTAQLLMQLVGEGGTGKSRVIQTITHAFEVAGQAARLRKGAFTGIAASLIGGQTLHSLFGVNLQG
;
A
#
# COMPACT_ATOMS: atom_id res chain seq x y z
N GLU A 1 0.91 16.59 -0.63
CA GLU A 1 0.76 15.79 -1.85
C GLU A 1 1.38 14.39 -1.71
N PRO A 2 0.60 13.33 -1.99
CA PRO A 2 1.11 11.96 -2.09
C PRO A 2 2.20 11.86 -3.17
N LEU A 3 3.14 10.92 -3.01
CA LEU A 3 4.09 10.62 -4.09
C LEU A 3 3.34 10.10 -5.32
N ALA A 4 3.75 10.53 -6.51
CA ALA A 4 3.26 9.93 -7.75
C ALA A 4 3.63 8.44 -7.81
N ALA A 5 2.67 7.62 -8.22
CA ALA A 5 2.94 6.22 -8.57
C ALA A 5 3.92 6.18 -9.75
N LEU A 6 4.82 5.21 -9.75
CA LEU A 6 5.62 4.90 -10.92
C LEU A 6 4.91 3.88 -11.79
N GLY A 7 5.20 3.92 -13.10
CA GLY A 7 4.95 2.81 -13.99
C GLY A 7 5.61 1.55 -13.45
N VAL A 8 4.95 0.40 -13.65
CA VAL A 8 5.43 -0.87 -13.11
C VAL A 8 6.82 -1.16 -13.65
N GLU A 9 7.10 -0.88 -14.92
CA GLU A 9 8.38 -0.92 -15.65
C GLU A 9 9.52 -0.10 -15.01
N GLU A 10 9.22 0.97 -14.29
CA GLU A 10 10.21 1.84 -13.66
C GLU A 10 10.64 1.34 -12.26
N LEU A 11 9.94 0.36 -11.69
CA LEU A 11 10.32 -0.24 -10.42
C LEU A 11 11.60 -1.06 -10.56
N ASN A 12 12.50 -0.89 -9.59
CA ASN A 12 13.65 -1.78 -9.47
C ASN A 12 13.20 -3.22 -9.12
N ILE A 13 14.11 -4.17 -9.21
CA ILE A 13 13.80 -5.61 -9.06
C ILE A 13 13.08 -5.92 -7.73
N GLU A 14 13.56 -5.37 -6.61
CA GLU A 14 12.96 -5.64 -5.29
C GLU A 14 11.61 -4.93 -5.09
N GLN A 15 11.49 -3.71 -5.59
CA GLN A 15 10.24 -2.96 -5.57
C GLN A 15 9.17 -3.66 -6.43
N ARG A 16 9.55 -4.13 -7.63
CA ARG A 16 8.70 -4.92 -8.52
C ARG A 16 8.29 -6.23 -7.88
N ARG A 17 9.22 -6.92 -7.21
CA ARG A 17 8.91 -8.15 -6.49
C ARG A 17 7.85 -7.93 -5.43
N ALA A 18 8.00 -6.88 -4.63
CA ALA A 18 7.02 -6.51 -3.61
C ALA A 18 5.65 -6.15 -4.22
N PHE A 19 5.65 -5.38 -5.31
CA PHE A 19 4.45 -5.05 -6.06
C PHE A 19 3.74 -6.30 -6.60
N ASN A 20 4.47 -7.20 -7.25
CA ASN A 20 3.93 -8.42 -7.85
C ASN A 20 3.25 -9.31 -6.80
N ILE A 21 3.85 -9.50 -5.63
CA ILE A 21 3.25 -10.29 -4.53
C ILE A 21 1.85 -9.75 -4.17
N VAL A 22 1.70 -8.43 -4.08
CA VAL A 22 0.43 -7.80 -3.74
C VAL A 22 -0.55 -7.85 -4.91
N ASN A 23 -0.08 -7.63 -6.14
CA ASN A 23 -0.90 -7.66 -7.34
C ASN A 23 -1.45 -9.07 -7.62
N ASP A 24 -0.62 -10.10 -7.47
CA ASP A 24 -1.01 -11.50 -7.62
C ASP A 24 -2.04 -11.89 -6.56
N HIS A 25 -1.87 -11.40 -5.32
CA HIS A 25 -2.87 -11.60 -4.25
C HIS A 25 -4.21 -10.92 -4.57
N LEU A 26 -4.19 -9.68 -5.06
CA LEU A 26 -5.39 -8.97 -5.50
C LEU A 26 -6.12 -9.75 -6.60
N ASN A 27 -5.38 -10.28 -7.58
CA ASN A 27 -5.95 -11.09 -8.66
C ASN A 27 -6.55 -12.40 -8.14
N ALA A 28 -5.83 -13.12 -7.26
CA ALA A 28 -6.33 -14.36 -6.65
C ALA A 28 -7.63 -14.12 -5.85
N ARG A 29 -7.68 -13.01 -5.09
CA ARG A 29 -8.87 -12.58 -4.33
C ARG A 29 -10.09 -12.28 -5.20
N ASN A 30 -9.89 -11.93 -6.47
CA ASN A 30 -10.99 -11.73 -7.42
C ASN A 30 -11.54 -13.05 -7.97
N LEU A 31 -10.73 -14.11 -7.96
CA LEU A 31 -11.14 -15.44 -8.43
C LEU A 31 -11.85 -16.24 -7.33
N THR A 32 -11.38 -16.14 -6.08
CA THR A 32 -11.99 -16.88 -4.96
C THR A 32 -11.90 -16.13 -3.64
N ALA A 33 -13.00 -16.21 -2.88
CA ALA A 33 -13.09 -15.71 -1.51
C ALA A 33 -12.19 -16.46 -0.53
N ASP A 34 -11.79 -17.70 -0.86
CA ASP A 34 -10.94 -18.57 -0.03
C ASP A 34 -9.44 -18.27 -0.17
N THR A 35 -9.07 -17.17 -0.83
CA THR A 35 -7.67 -16.77 -0.91
C THR A 35 -7.17 -16.41 0.50
N ALA A 36 -6.10 -17.05 0.95
CA ALA A 36 -5.48 -16.76 2.25
C ALA A 36 -5.13 -15.27 2.42
N GLN A 37 -5.08 -14.80 3.67
CA GLN A 37 -4.65 -13.42 3.93
C GLN A 37 -3.16 -13.26 3.58
N LEU A 38 -2.83 -12.19 2.83
CA LEU A 38 -1.45 -11.79 2.62
C LEU A 38 -0.96 -11.03 3.85
N LEU A 39 0.01 -11.61 4.55
CA LEU A 39 0.75 -10.97 5.63
C LEU A 39 2.17 -10.70 5.12
N MET A 40 2.49 -9.43 4.88
CA MET A 40 3.75 -9.04 4.27
C MET A 40 4.41 -7.91 5.06
N GLN A 41 5.69 -8.09 5.38
CA GLN A 41 6.55 -7.05 5.92
C GLN A 41 7.58 -6.65 4.87
N LEU A 42 7.52 -5.40 4.39
CA LEU A 42 8.51 -4.84 3.47
C LEU A 42 9.57 -4.07 4.25
N VAL A 43 10.77 -4.64 4.35
CA VAL A 43 11.91 -4.03 5.06
C VAL A 43 12.90 -3.40 4.09
N GLY A 44 13.71 -2.48 4.60
CA GLY A 44 14.79 -1.84 3.86
C GLY A 44 15.16 -0.50 4.48
N GLU A 45 16.36 0.00 4.19
CA GLU A 45 16.86 1.27 4.73
C GLU A 45 15.99 2.48 4.34
N GLY A 46 16.17 3.60 5.04
CA GLY A 46 15.56 4.87 4.65
C GLY A 46 15.93 5.23 3.20
N GLY A 47 14.98 5.75 2.43
CA GLY A 47 15.25 6.19 1.05
C GLY A 47 15.17 5.11 -0.04
N THR A 48 14.98 3.83 0.29
CA THR A 48 14.90 2.74 -0.71
C THR A 48 13.61 2.68 -1.53
N GLY A 49 12.72 3.68 -1.37
CA GLY A 49 11.50 3.78 -2.17
C GLY A 49 10.34 2.88 -1.74
N LYS A 50 10.30 2.39 -0.50
CA LYS A 50 9.14 1.62 0.03
C LYS A 50 7.80 2.36 -0.13
N SER A 51 7.77 3.66 0.18
CA SER A 51 6.56 4.47 -0.03
C SER A 51 6.13 4.54 -1.49
N ARG A 52 7.08 4.40 -2.43
CA ARG A 52 6.81 4.36 -3.87
C ARG A 52 6.12 3.06 -4.28
N VAL A 53 6.55 1.93 -3.72
CA VAL A 53 5.86 0.64 -3.87
C VAL A 53 4.41 0.74 -3.38
N ILE A 54 4.17 1.38 -2.22
CA ILE A 54 2.82 1.60 -1.69
C ILE A 54 1.96 2.41 -2.67
N GLN A 55 2.52 3.41 -3.36
CA GLN A 55 1.79 4.21 -4.35
C GLN A 55 1.47 3.42 -5.61
N THR A 56 2.42 2.64 -6.15
CA THR A 56 2.14 1.80 -7.32
C THR A 56 1.12 0.70 -6.99
N ILE A 57 1.13 0.14 -5.76
CA ILE A 57 0.06 -0.74 -5.27
C ILE A 57 -1.28 0.01 -5.21
N THR A 58 -1.29 1.24 -4.67
CA THR A 58 -2.52 2.05 -4.60
C THR A 58 -3.12 2.22 -5.99
N HIS A 59 -2.29 2.59 -6.96
CA HIS A 59 -2.72 2.78 -8.34
C HIS A 59 -3.26 1.49 -8.96
N ALA A 60 -2.66 0.33 -8.68
CA ALA A 60 -3.19 -0.96 -9.14
C ALA A 60 -4.60 -1.26 -8.59
N PHE A 61 -4.86 -0.94 -7.31
CA PHE A 61 -6.21 -1.06 -6.74
C PHE A 61 -7.21 -0.09 -7.39
N GLU A 62 -6.79 1.13 -7.72
CA GLU A 62 -7.61 2.12 -8.43
C GLU A 62 -7.98 1.65 -9.83
N VAL A 63 -6.98 1.22 -10.63
CA VAL A 63 -7.17 0.70 -11.99
C VAL A 63 -8.03 -0.57 -11.99
N ALA A 64 -7.91 -1.41 -10.96
CA ALA A 64 -8.76 -2.59 -10.78
C ALA A 64 -10.21 -2.25 -10.33
N GLY A 65 -10.56 -0.97 -10.15
CA GLY A 65 -11.87 -0.55 -9.66
C GLY A 65 -12.13 -0.92 -8.19
N GLN A 66 -11.08 -1.18 -7.42
CA GLN A 66 -11.14 -1.71 -6.05
C GLN A 66 -10.52 -0.78 -5.01
N ALA A 67 -10.41 0.52 -5.31
CA ALA A 67 -9.87 1.52 -4.39
C ALA A 67 -10.50 1.45 -2.98
N ALA A 68 -11.81 1.18 -2.88
CA ALA A 68 -12.53 1.05 -1.61
C ALA A 68 -12.07 -0.13 -0.73
N ARG A 69 -11.39 -1.13 -1.31
CA ARG A 69 -10.87 -2.31 -0.59
C ARG A 69 -9.47 -2.07 -0.01
N LEU A 70 -8.85 -0.93 -0.30
CA LEU A 70 -7.53 -0.57 0.23
C LEU A 70 -7.64 0.57 1.24
N ARG A 71 -7.24 0.29 2.49
CA ARG A 71 -7.06 1.31 3.53
C ARG A 71 -5.57 1.45 3.84
N LYS A 72 -5.10 2.69 3.93
CA LYS A 72 -3.69 3.03 4.14
C LYS A 72 -3.54 3.80 5.44
N GLY A 73 -2.63 3.32 6.30
CA GLY A 73 -2.39 3.86 7.62
C GLY A 73 -0.91 4.12 7.86
N ALA A 74 -0.59 5.18 8.62
CA ALA A 74 0.76 5.43 9.11
C ALA A 74 0.74 6.01 10.54
N PHE A 75 1.88 5.98 11.24
CA PHE A 75 1.95 6.44 12.62
C PHE A 75 1.88 7.97 12.77
N THR A 76 2.45 8.73 11.82
CA THR A 76 2.50 10.20 11.87
C THR A 76 1.73 10.82 10.70
N GLY A 77 1.28 12.06 10.88
CA GLY A 77 0.52 12.79 9.85
C GLY A 77 1.31 12.98 8.55
N ILE A 78 2.61 13.27 8.64
CA ILE A 78 3.47 13.43 7.47
C ILE A 78 3.59 12.11 6.69
N ALA A 79 3.83 11.00 7.40
CA ALA A 79 3.92 9.68 6.75
C ALA A 79 2.58 9.27 6.12
N ALA A 80 1.46 9.56 6.78
CA ALA A 80 0.12 9.30 6.25
C ALA A 80 -0.14 10.10 4.97
N SER A 81 0.20 11.40 4.96
CA SER A 81 0.08 12.26 3.77
C SER A 81 0.90 11.73 2.60
N LEU A 82 2.13 11.26 2.85
CA LEU A 82 3.04 10.75 1.82
C LEU A 82 2.47 9.54 1.05
N ILE A 83 1.72 8.68 1.75
CA ILE A 83 1.07 7.49 1.16
C ILE A 83 -0.39 7.76 0.75
N GLY A 84 -0.88 8.99 0.87
CA GLY A 84 -2.29 9.33 0.63
C GLY A 84 -3.24 8.53 1.53
N GLY A 85 -2.88 8.36 2.80
CA GLY A 85 -3.62 7.61 3.80
C GLY A 85 -3.99 8.45 5.02
N GLN A 86 -4.38 7.78 6.10
CA GLN A 86 -4.73 8.40 7.38
C GLN A 86 -3.74 7.99 8.47
N THR A 87 -3.72 8.72 9.59
CA THR A 87 -2.99 8.22 10.76
C THR A 87 -3.70 6.97 11.30
N LEU A 88 -2.98 6.03 11.93
CA LEU A 88 -3.60 4.84 12.52
C LEU A 88 -4.68 5.21 13.55
N HIS A 89 -4.45 6.27 14.33
CA HIS A 89 -5.43 6.80 15.29
C HIS A 89 -6.72 7.22 14.60
N SER A 90 -6.63 8.03 13.54
CA SER A 90 -7.80 8.45 12.76
C SER A 90 -8.47 7.28 12.03
N LEU A 91 -7.68 6.33 11.48
CA LEU A 91 -8.17 5.21 10.70
C LEU A 91 -8.97 4.21 11.54
N PHE A 92 -8.55 3.98 12.79
CA PHE A 92 -9.20 3.04 13.71
C PHE A 92 -10.07 3.71 14.78
N GLY A 93 -10.22 5.04 14.75
CA GLY A 93 -11.01 5.78 15.73
C GLY A 93 -10.45 5.72 17.15
N VAL A 94 -9.15 5.51 17.31
CA VAL A 94 -8.50 5.46 18.62
C VAL A 94 -8.26 6.89 19.10
N ASN A 95 -9.09 7.35 20.03
CA ASN A 95 -8.89 8.61 20.72
C ASN A 95 -7.73 8.49 21.71
N LEU A 96 -6.58 9.07 21.36
CA LEU A 96 -5.53 9.36 22.33
C LEU A 96 -5.92 10.60 23.13
N GLN A 97 -6.94 10.49 23.98
CA GLN A 97 -7.14 11.45 25.06
C GLN A 97 -6.25 11.03 26.23
N GLY A 98 -5.27 11.87 26.55
CA GLY A 98 -4.58 11.87 27.83
C GLY A 98 -5.24 12.87 28.77
#